data_AF-A1DS23-F1
#
_entry.id   AF-A1DS23-F1
#
_cell.length_a   1.000
_cell.length_b   1.000
_cell.length_c   1.000
_cell.angle_alpha   90.00
_cell.angle_beta   90.00
_cell.angle_gamma   90.00
#
_symmetry.space_group_name_H-M   'P 1'
#
loop_
_entity.id
_entity.type
_entity.pdbx_description
1 polymer ?
#
loop_
_entity_poly.entity_id
_entity_poly.type
_entity_poly.pdbx_seq_one_letter_code
_entity_poly.pdbx_strand_id
1 'polypeptide(L)'
;MNYAAEHGKTAAFPFPECGAMSQGYIGYHLQQSLQNELAKRNMDKNVVTTITQIEVDQDDTAFQKPTKPVGDFYSKEQAAQIEAEKGYTFVEDAG
;
A
#
# COMPACT_ATOMS: atom_id res chain seq x y z
N MET A 1 2.86 0.79 -10.08
CA MET A 1 1.86 1.78 -9.65
C MET A 1 2.46 3.16 -9.37
N ASN A 2 3.71 3.27 -8.91
CA ASN A 2 4.36 4.56 -8.66
C ASN A 2 4.63 5.41 -9.91
N TYR A 3 4.85 4.79 -11.07
CA TYR A 3 5.15 5.53 -12.31
C TYR A 3 4.10 6.60 -12.70
N ALA A 4 2.80 6.32 -12.51
CA ALA A 4 1.74 7.26 -12.88
C ALA A 4 1.62 8.45 -11.90
N ALA A 5 1.82 8.19 -10.60
CA ALA A 5 1.76 9.19 -9.54
C ALA A 5 3.02 10.07 -9.50
N GLU A 6 4.19 9.52 -9.82
CA GLU A 6 5.46 10.25 -9.83
C GLU A 6 5.68 11.12 -11.07
N HIS A 7 4.99 10.81 -12.18
CA HIS A 7 5.15 11.53 -13.46
C HIS A 7 3.97 12.46 -13.80
N GLY A 8 3.21 12.90 -12.78
CA GLY A 8 2.22 13.98 -12.91
C GLY A 8 1.06 13.71 -13.87
N LYS A 9 0.75 12.45 -14.17
CA LYS A 9 -0.29 12.06 -15.15
C LYS A 9 -1.60 11.60 -14.53
N THR A 10 -1.72 11.55 -13.20
CA THR A 10 -2.94 11.12 -12.51
C THR A 10 -3.23 11.97 -11.27
N ALA A 11 -4.52 12.23 -11.02
CA ALA A 11 -4.99 12.92 -9.82
C ALA A 11 -4.56 12.17 -8.54
N ALA A 12 -4.33 12.91 -7.46
CA ALA A 12 -4.10 12.33 -6.15
C ALA A 12 -5.36 11.58 -5.70
N PHE A 13 -5.20 10.33 -5.25
CA PHE A 13 -6.27 9.55 -4.63
C PHE A 13 -6.13 9.65 -3.11
N PRO A 14 -7.25 9.67 -2.35
CA PRO A 14 -7.15 9.61 -0.90
C PRO A 14 -6.52 8.27 -0.45
N PHE A 15 -5.93 8.29 0.75
CA PHE A 15 -5.10 7.18 1.24
C PHE A 15 -5.86 5.83 1.37
N PRO A 16 -7.13 5.79 1.82
CA PRO A 16 -7.91 4.56 1.85
C PRO A 16 -8.07 3.89 0.46
N GLU A 17 -8.25 4.68 -0.59
CA GLU A 17 -8.38 4.19 -1.97
C GLU A 17 -7.08 3.59 -2.47
N CYS A 18 -5.93 4.15 -2.12
CA CYS A 18 -4.62 3.55 -2.38
C CYS A 18 -4.52 2.16 -1.71
N GLY A 19 -5.02 2.03 -0.48
CA GLY A 19 -5.14 0.75 0.22
C GLY A 19 -6.01 -0.25 -0.55
N ALA A 20 -7.21 0.15 -0.96
CA ALA A 20 -8.11 -0.70 -1.75
C ALA A 20 -7.49 -1.13 -3.11
N MET A 21 -6.82 -0.22 -3.82
CA MET A 21 -6.11 -0.53 -5.07
C MET A 21 -4.98 -1.55 -4.83
N SER A 22 -4.22 -1.40 -3.74
CA SER A 22 -3.16 -2.34 -3.38
C SER A 22 -3.70 -3.74 -3.07
N GLN A 23 -4.85 -3.85 -2.39
CA GLN A 23 -5.51 -5.14 -2.14
C GLN A 23 -5.89 -5.85 -3.44
N GLY A 24 -6.46 -5.11 -4.40
CA GLY A 24 -6.78 -5.66 -5.72
C GLY A 24 -5.53 -6.15 -6.46
N TYR A 25 -4.47 -5.35 -6.46
CA TYR A 25 -3.20 -5.69 -7.13
C TYR A 25 -2.49 -6.89 -6.52
N ILE A 26 -2.27 -6.87 -5.20
CA ILE A 26 -1.62 -7.96 -4.46
C ILE A 26 -2.47 -9.22 -4.55
N GLY A 27 -3.77 -9.08 -4.30
CA GLY A 27 -4.72 -10.18 -4.33
C GLY A 27 -4.81 -10.86 -5.70
N TYR A 28 -4.81 -10.09 -6.79
CA TYR A 28 -4.74 -10.64 -8.15
C TYR A 28 -3.53 -11.57 -8.34
N HIS A 29 -2.34 -11.12 -7.96
CA HIS A 29 -1.12 -11.93 -8.11
C HIS A 29 -1.14 -13.16 -7.22
N LEU A 30 -1.57 -13.02 -5.96
CA LEU A 30 -1.65 -14.12 -5.01
C LEU A 30 -2.68 -15.17 -5.44
N GLN A 31 -3.90 -14.75 -5.79
CA GLN A 31 -4.95 -15.69 -6.20
C GLN A 31 -4.56 -16.45 -7.46
N GLN A 32 -3.95 -15.77 -8.45
CA GLN A 32 -3.50 -16.42 -9.68
C GLN A 32 -2.40 -17.44 -9.40
N SER A 33 -1.40 -17.07 -8.60
CA SER A 33 -0.27 -17.94 -8.28
C SER A 33 -0.73 -19.19 -7.49
N LEU A 34 -1.60 -18.98 -6.51
CA LEU A 34 -2.13 -20.07 -5.70
C LEU A 34 -3.04 -21.00 -6.50
N GLN A 35 -3.96 -20.45 -7.31
CA GLN A 35 -4.83 -21.25 -8.19
C GLN A 35 -4.01 -22.13 -9.14
N ASN A 36 -2.94 -21.57 -9.73
CA ASN A 36 -2.03 -22.32 -10.60
C ASN A 36 -1.33 -23.47 -9.86
N GLU A 37 -0.88 -23.24 -8.63
CA GLU A 37 -0.21 -24.27 -7.83
C GLU A 37 -1.18 -25.37 -7.38
N LEU A 38 -2.41 -25.02 -7.01
CA LEU A 38 -3.47 -25.99 -6.68
C LEU A 38 -3.77 -26.89 -7.88
N ALA A 39 -3.89 -26.31 -9.07
CA ALA A 39 -4.11 -27.05 -10.32
C ALA A 39 -2.97 -28.03 -10.61
N LYS A 40 -1.70 -27.62 -10.46
CA LYS A 40 -0.52 -28.51 -10.62
C LYS A 40 -0.54 -29.71 -9.68
N ARG A 41 -1.14 -29.56 -8.51
CA ARG A 41 -1.28 -30.61 -7.49
C ARG A 41 -2.56 -31.44 -7.65
N ASN A 42 -3.29 -31.27 -8.75
CA ASN A 42 -4.59 -31.91 -9.00
C ASN A 42 -5.62 -31.61 -7.88
N MET A 43 -5.56 -30.42 -7.28
CA MET A 43 -6.51 -29.95 -6.29
C MET A 43 -7.48 -28.96 -6.90
N ASP A 44 -8.75 -29.33 -6.96
CA ASP A 44 -9.84 -28.45 -7.41
C ASP A 44 -10.37 -27.63 -6.23
N LYS A 45 -9.88 -26.40 -6.11
CA LYS A 45 -10.27 -25.43 -5.09
C LYS A 45 -10.34 -24.04 -5.71
N ASN A 46 -11.36 -23.28 -5.33
CA ASN A 46 -11.50 -21.89 -5.70
C ASN A 46 -10.62 -21.00 -4.82
N VAL A 47 -9.89 -20.08 -5.43
CA VAL A 47 -9.14 -19.03 -4.73
C VAL A 47 -9.75 -17.67 -5.07
N VAL A 48 -10.09 -16.89 -4.05
CA VAL A 48 -10.70 -15.56 -4.21
C VAL A 48 -9.96 -14.53 -3.36
N THR A 49 -9.86 -13.31 -3.88
CA THR A 49 -9.49 -12.12 -3.12
C THR A 49 -10.75 -11.30 -2.87
N THR A 50 -10.93 -10.86 -1.63
CA THR A 50 -12.05 -9.99 -1.25
C THR A 50 -11.51 -8.63 -0.78
N ILE A 51 -11.98 -7.55 -1.41
CA ILE A 51 -11.70 -6.20 -0.92
C ILE A 51 -12.32 -6.06 0.47
N THR A 52 -11.50 -5.63 1.43
CA THR A 52 -11.84 -5.66 2.84
C THR A 52 -11.70 -4.26 3.44
N GLN A 53 -12.74 -3.82 4.14
CA GLN A 53 -12.74 -2.64 4.99
C GLN A 53 -12.54 -3.08 6.44
N ILE A 54 -11.76 -2.32 7.19
CA ILE A 54 -11.49 -2.56 8.61
C ILE A 54 -11.93 -1.31 9.36
N GLU A 55 -12.85 -1.49 10.29
CA GLU A 55 -13.26 -0.41 11.20
C GLU A 55 -12.14 -0.09 12.17
N VAL A 56 -11.93 1.20 12.41
CA VAL A 56 -10.94 1.72 13.37
C VAL A 56 -11.61 2.76 14.27
N ASP A 57 -11.10 2.92 15.48
CA ASP A 57 -11.58 3.93 16.41
C ASP A 57 -11.21 5.33 15.89
N GLN A 58 -12.19 6.21 15.72
CA GLN A 58 -11.96 7.59 15.25
C GLN A 58 -11.07 8.40 16.22
N ASP A 59 -11.03 8.01 17.50
CA ASP A 59 -10.27 8.70 18.55
C ASP A 59 -8.90 8.02 18.81
N ASP A 60 -8.47 7.09 17.94
CA ASP A 60 -7.20 6.39 18.11
C ASP A 60 -6.00 7.37 18.06
N THR A 61 -5.14 7.29 19.09
CA THR A 61 -3.92 8.10 19.21
C THR A 61 -2.95 7.94 18.04
N ALA A 62 -3.04 6.84 17.27
CA ALA A 62 -2.23 6.61 16.07
C ALA A 62 -2.45 7.68 14.99
N PHE A 63 -3.62 8.34 14.95
CA PHE A 63 -3.86 9.46 14.04
C PHE A 63 -3.05 10.71 14.39
N GLN A 64 -2.69 10.88 15.66
CA GLN A 64 -1.90 12.03 16.13
C GLN A 64 -0.40 11.83 15.92
N LYS A 65 0.05 10.56 15.86
CA LYS A 65 1.45 10.20 15.66
C LYS A 65 1.58 8.99 14.73
N PRO A 66 1.64 9.20 13.41
CA PRO A 66 1.89 8.12 12.46
C PRO A 66 3.26 7.49 12.72
N THR A 67 3.31 6.17 12.86
CA THR A 67 4.55 5.42 13.12
C THR A 67 4.86 4.35 12.08
N LYS A 68 3.89 3.97 11.25
CA LYS A 68 4.05 2.92 10.25
C LYS A 68 4.67 3.51 8.96
N PRO A 69 5.89 3.10 8.57
CA PRO A 69 6.46 3.50 7.29
C PRO A 69 5.72 2.83 6.12
N VAL A 70 5.57 3.58 5.03
CA VAL A 70 4.95 3.17 3.76
C VAL A 70 5.72 3.78 2.58
N GLY A 71 5.73 3.08 1.44
CA GLY A 71 6.42 3.55 0.24
C GLY A 71 7.90 3.16 0.19
N ASP A 72 8.66 3.90 -0.60
CA ASP A 72 10.08 3.64 -0.85
C ASP A 72 10.99 4.24 0.24
N PHE A 73 12.24 3.77 0.29
CA PHE A 73 13.27 4.38 1.12
C PHE A 73 13.84 5.63 0.42
N TYR A 74 14.11 6.66 1.22
CA TYR A 74 14.68 7.93 0.75
C TYR A 74 15.95 8.26 1.51
N SER A 75 16.88 8.98 0.87
CA SER A 75 17.96 9.64 1.60
C SER A 75 17.40 10.74 2.50
N LYS A 76 18.18 11.15 3.50
CA LYS A 76 17.79 12.24 4.40
C LYS A 76 17.52 13.55 3.65
N GLU A 77 18.31 13.84 2.63
CA GLU A 77 18.18 15.03 1.80
C GLU A 77 16.90 14.98 0.95
N GLN A 78 16.59 13.83 0.37
CA GLN A 78 15.36 13.61 -0.39
C GLN A 78 14.12 13.74 0.50
N ALA A 79 14.14 13.11 1.68
CA ALA A 79 13.07 13.22 2.65
C ALA A 79 12.83 14.69 3.04
N ALA A 80 13.88 15.41 3.45
CA ALA A 80 13.76 16.83 3.84
C ALA A 80 13.19 17.72 2.72
N GLN A 81 13.54 17.45 1.45
CA GLN A 81 12.95 18.15 0.31
C GLN A 81 11.45 17.85 0.18
N ILE A 82 11.06 16.58 0.24
CA ILE A 82 9.65 16.17 0.10
C ILE A 82 8.81 16.68 1.29
N GLU A 83 9.36 16.69 2.50
CA GLU A 83 8.72 17.28 3.69
C GLU A 83 8.42 18.76 3.46
N ALA A 84 9.39 19.52 2.95
CA ALA A 84 9.21 20.95 2.67
C ALA A 84 8.19 21.22 1.55
N GLU A 85 8.14 20.38 0.52
CA GLU A 85 7.25 20.56 -0.63
C GLU A 85 5.82 20.07 -0.38
N LYS A 86 5.65 18.97 0.35
CA LYS A 86 4.38 18.23 0.45
C LYS A 86 3.83 18.11 1.88
N GLY A 87 4.61 18.51 2.90
CA GLY A 87 4.21 18.43 4.30
C GLY A 87 4.10 16.99 4.84
N TYR A 88 4.78 16.04 4.20
CA TYR A 88 4.80 14.65 4.67
C TYR A 88 5.63 14.52 5.96
N THR A 89 5.44 13.43 6.70
CA THR A 89 6.26 13.09 7.86
C THR A 89 7.10 11.86 7.52
N PHE A 90 8.41 11.99 7.58
CA PHE A 90 9.31 10.85 7.45
C PHE A 90 9.83 10.44 8.82
N VAL A 91 10.07 9.14 8.97
CA VAL A 91 10.73 8.55 10.13
C VAL A 91 11.93 7.76 9.63
N GLU A 92 13.00 7.72 10.42
CA GLU A 92 14.09 6.80 10.12
C GLU A 92 13.59 5.37 10.33
N ASP A 93 13.66 4.57 9.27
CA ASP A 93 13.32 3.14 9.27
C ASP A 93 14.58 2.30 9.03
N ALA A 94 15.65 2.59 9.78
CA ALA A 94 16.87 1.79 9.80
C ALA A 94 16.74 0.74 10.92
N GLY A 95 16.32 -0.45 10.54
CA GLY A 95 16.54 -1.68 11.32
C GLY A 95 17.94 -2.23 11.11
#